data_AF-A0A0F9A5N9-F1
#
_entry.id   AF-A0A0F9A5N9-F1
#
_cell.length_a   1.000
_cell.length_b   1.000
_cell.length_c   1.000
_cell.angle_alpha   90.00
_cell.angle_beta   90.00
_cell.angle_gamma   90.00
#
_symmetry.space_group_name_H-M   'P 1'
#
loop_
_entity.id
_entity.type
_entity.pdbx_description
1 polymer ?
#
loop_
_entity_poly.entity_id
_entity_poly.type
_entity_poly.pdbx_seq_one_letter_code
_entity_poly.pdbx_strand_id
1 'polypeptide(L)'
;MSRQLKDWLNSYLEFTEETEPPRSYHTWVGISMIAAALKRRCYMMRGHRKVHPNLYVVLIGPSGKCRKGSAMGIGRDMIKDARIQVTSESITREALIRAMRESVESFQNPSTGGIEFHCSLYCMSEELSVFLGQGQITFLSDLTDWYDARDEWKYETKGSGTDDIQGVCFNLLGATASDWLQSILPDEAIGGGFTSRIIFILTC
;
A
#
# COMPACT_ATOMS: atom_id res chain seq x y z
N MET A 1 20.84 6.25 17.17
CA MET A 1 20.89 7.29 16.12
C MET A 1 19.97 8.43 16.53
N SER A 2 20.47 9.67 16.53
CA SER A 2 19.63 10.85 16.72
C SER A 2 18.86 11.18 15.44
N ARG A 3 17.65 11.70 15.58
CA ARG A 3 16.83 12.18 14.46
C ARG A 3 17.57 13.34 13.76
N GLN A 4 17.78 13.22 12.44
CA GLN A 4 18.45 14.25 11.63
C GLN A 4 17.47 15.31 11.08
N LEU A 5 16.21 14.94 10.85
CA LEU A 5 15.18 15.82 10.29
C LEU A 5 14.08 16.07 11.31
N LYS A 6 13.65 17.33 11.47
CA LYS A 6 12.55 17.68 12.39
C LYS A 6 11.24 17.01 11.95
N ASP A 7 10.89 17.17 10.68
CA ASP A 7 9.74 16.57 10.02
C ASP A 7 10.19 15.96 8.69
N TRP A 8 10.03 14.65 8.55
CA TRP A 8 10.49 13.93 7.36
C TRP A 8 9.65 14.25 6.13
N LEU A 9 8.33 14.41 6.27
CA LEU A 9 7.43 14.67 5.14
C LEU A 9 7.68 16.06 4.55
N ASN A 10 7.82 17.07 5.41
CA ASN A 10 8.13 18.43 4.95
C ASN A 10 9.49 18.47 4.26
N SER A 11 10.51 17.80 4.83
CA SER A 11 11.84 17.72 4.21
C SER A 11 11.80 17.00 2.86
N TYR A 12 10.98 15.95 2.73
CA TYR A 12 10.76 15.26 1.45
C TYR A 12 10.08 16.18 0.44
N LEU A 13 9.05 16.92 0.84
CA LEU A 13 8.35 17.85 -0.04
C LEU A 13 9.27 18.97 -0.56
N GLU A 14 10.10 19.53 0.31
CA GLU A 14 11.15 20.50 -0.05
C GLU A 14 12.17 19.89 -1.03
N PHE A 15 12.61 18.65 -0.77
CA PHE A 15 13.51 17.93 -1.68
C PHE A 15 12.92 17.71 -3.08
N THR A 16 11.60 17.54 -3.18
CA THR A 16 10.90 17.31 -4.46
C THR A 16 10.35 18.57 -5.12
N GLU A 17 10.53 19.75 -4.53
CA GLU A 17 9.84 20.98 -4.97
C GLU A 17 10.16 21.39 -6.41
N GLU A 18 11.41 21.18 -6.85
CA GLU A 18 11.90 21.53 -8.19
C GLU A 18 11.73 20.40 -9.22
N THR A 19 10.85 19.43 -8.95
CA THR A 19 10.59 18.32 -9.87
C THR A 19 9.29 18.55 -10.65
N GLU A 20 9.18 17.90 -11.82
CA GLU A 20 8.01 18.07 -12.71
C GLU A 20 6.65 17.65 -12.11
N PRO A 21 6.53 16.60 -11.26
CA PRO A 21 5.24 16.17 -10.75
C PRO A 21 4.61 17.18 -9.77
N PRO A 22 3.27 17.27 -9.73
CA PRO A 22 2.59 18.12 -8.76
C PRO A 22 2.91 17.78 -7.31
N ARG A 23 2.98 18.81 -6.45
CA ARG A 23 3.17 18.65 -5.00
C ARG A 23 2.14 17.73 -4.34
N SER A 24 0.92 17.64 -4.87
CA SER A 24 -0.12 16.71 -4.39
C SER A 24 0.33 15.25 -4.52
N TYR A 25 0.95 14.87 -5.64
CA TYR A 25 1.47 13.52 -5.83
C TYR A 25 2.60 13.24 -4.85
N HIS A 26 3.57 14.16 -4.72
CA HIS A 26 4.65 14.01 -3.74
C HIS A 26 4.11 13.88 -2.31
N THR A 27 3.11 14.68 -1.92
CA THR A 27 2.50 14.58 -0.58
C THR A 27 2.01 13.17 -0.29
N TRP A 28 1.28 12.57 -1.24
CA TRP A 28 0.70 11.24 -1.04
C TRP A 28 1.68 10.09 -1.25
N VAL A 29 2.69 10.25 -2.10
CA VAL A 29 3.85 9.34 -2.18
C VAL A 29 4.60 9.34 -0.84
N GLY A 30 4.91 10.51 -0.29
CA GLY A 30 5.52 10.70 1.03
C GLY A 30 4.74 10.02 2.16
N ILE A 31 3.43 10.28 2.23
CA ILE A 31 2.55 9.65 3.23
C ILE A 31 2.51 8.13 3.07
N SER A 32 2.42 7.63 1.83
CA SER A 32 2.45 6.19 1.55
C SER A 32 3.76 5.54 1.98
N MET A 33 4.90 6.21 1.75
CA MET A 33 6.21 5.73 2.22
C MET A 33 6.30 5.67 3.74
N ILE A 34 5.77 6.68 4.45
CA ILE A 34 5.71 6.66 5.91
C ILE A 34 4.86 5.47 6.39
N ALA A 35 3.70 5.24 5.78
CA ALA A 35 2.84 4.11 6.12
C ALA A 35 3.56 2.76 5.90
N ALA A 36 4.26 2.61 4.77
CA ALA A 36 5.07 1.43 4.48
C ALA A 36 6.20 1.22 5.49
N ALA A 37 6.84 2.30 5.96
CA ALA A 37 7.90 2.25 6.97
C ALA A 37 7.37 1.91 8.37
N LEU A 38 6.19 2.43 8.74
CA LEU A 38 5.54 2.15 10.03
C LEU A 38 5.03 0.71 10.12
N LYS A 39 4.68 0.08 8.99
CA LYS A 39 4.11 -1.27 8.94
C LYS A 39 2.89 -1.36 9.87
N ARG A 40 2.63 -2.53 10.45
CA ARG A 40 1.59 -2.72 11.47
C ARG A 40 1.99 -2.24 12.88
N ARG A 41 3.18 -1.64 13.07
CA ARG A 41 3.75 -1.39 14.42
C ARG A 41 3.14 -0.20 15.15
N CYS A 42 2.38 0.63 14.44
CA CYS A 42 1.68 1.78 15.01
C CYS A 42 0.19 1.68 14.71
N TYR A 43 -0.63 2.23 15.61
CA TYR A 43 -2.06 2.35 15.42
C TYR A 43 -2.62 3.54 16.20
N MET A 44 -3.77 4.01 15.76
CA MET A 44 -4.61 4.94 16.52
C MET A 44 -5.87 4.20 16.98
N MET A 45 -6.37 4.54 18.16
CA MET A 45 -7.64 4.01 18.65
C MET A 45 -8.80 4.85 18.11
N ARG A 46 -9.72 4.22 17.37
CA ARG A 46 -10.97 4.83 16.92
C ARG A 46 -12.13 4.04 17.52
N GLY A 47 -12.62 4.49 18.68
CA GLY A 47 -13.54 3.72 19.50
C GLY A 47 -12.89 2.40 19.94
N HIS A 48 -13.51 1.27 19.59
CA HIS A 48 -13.00 -0.06 19.92
C HIS A 48 -12.11 -0.69 18.84
N ARG A 49 -11.79 0.05 17.76
CA ARG A 49 -10.98 -0.47 16.65
C ARG A 49 -9.60 0.18 16.62
N LYS A 50 -8.58 -0.64 16.38
CA LYS A 50 -7.23 -0.18 16.03
C LYS A 50 -7.24 0.23 14.55
N VAL A 51 -6.74 1.42 14.25
CA VAL A 51 -6.54 1.91 12.89
C VAL A 51 -5.05 1.95 12.63
N HIS A 52 -4.56 1.04 11.81
CA HIS A 52 -3.17 0.98 11.37
C HIS A 52 -2.95 1.89 10.17
N PRO A 53 -1.71 2.35 9.90
CA PRO A 53 -1.36 3.09 8.70
C PRO A 53 -1.29 2.13 7.50
N ASN A 54 -2.43 1.56 7.14
CA ASN A 54 -2.61 0.65 6.02
C ASN A 54 -3.36 1.38 4.92
N LEU A 55 -2.63 1.92 3.95
CA LEU A 55 -3.14 2.89 2.99
C LEU A 55 -3.12 2.33 1.58
N TYR A 56 -4.23 2.54 0.86
CA TYR A 56 -4.31 2.40 -0.59
C TYR A 56 -4.41 3.79 -1.21
N VAL A 57 -3.35 4.19 -1.91
CA VAL A 57 -3.23 5.49 -2.57
C VAL A 57 -3.11 5.24 -4.07
N VAL A 58 -3.92 5.94 -4.87
CA VAL A 58 -3.86 5.83 -6.33
C VAL A 58 -3.73 7.22 -6.95
N LEU A 59 -2.62 7.44 -7.64
CA LEU A 59 -2.37 8.66 -8.41
C LEU A 59 -3.07 8.56 -9.77
N ILE A 60 -3.96 9.51 -10.06
CA ILE A 60 -4.73 9.56 -11.31
C ILE A 60 -4.40 10.83 -12.06
N GLY A 61 -4.09 10.66 -13.35
CA GLY A 61 -3.91 11.78 -14.29
C GLY A 61 -3.60 11.26 -15.69
N PRO A 62 -3.73 12.09 -16.73
CA PRO A 62 -3.38 11.71 -18.10
C PRO A 62 -1.96 11.17 -18.22
N SER A 63 -1.77 10.17 -19.08
CA SER A 63 -0.45 9.58 -19.36
C SER A 63 0.50 10.63 -19.95
N GLY A 64 1.76 10.61 -19.52
CA GLY A 64 2.80 11.51 -20.02
C GLY A 64 2.74 12.97 -19.55
N LYS A 65 1.62 13.45 -19.00
CA LYS A 65 1.44 14.87 -18.63
C LYS A 65 1.78 15.17 -17.17
N CYS A 66 1.20 14.43 -16.22
CA CYS A 66 1.35 14.71 -14.79
C CYS A 66 2.53 14.00 -14.12
N ARG A 67 3.41 13.34 -14.91
CA ARG A 67 4.65 12.68 -14.46
C ARG A 67 4.51 11.79 -13.20
N LYS A 68 3.39 11.08 -13.08
CA LYS A 68 3.07 10.16 -11.96
C LYS A 68 4.21 9.19 -11.66
N GLY A 69 4.73 8.52 -12.70
CA GLY A 69 5.85 7.57 -12.58
C GLY A 69 7.11 8.22 -12.04
N SER A 70 7.41 9.48 -12.41
CA SER A 70 8.56 10.22 -11.86
C SER A 70 8.42 10.48 -10.36
N ALA A 71 7.22 10.84 -9.88
CA ALA A 71 6.98 11.00 -8.44
C ALA A 71 7.16 9.67 -7.69
N MET A 72 6.62 8.58 -8.23
CA MET A 72 6.77 7.24 -7.67
C MET A 72 8.22 6.74 -7.71
N GLY A 73 8.97 7.04 -8.78
CA GLY A 73 10.37 6.66 -8.94
C GLY A 73 11.26 7.24 -7.84
N ILE A 74 11.08 8.51 -7.51
CA ILE A 74 11.79 9.13 -6.37
C ILE A 74 11.47 8.40 -5.06
N GLY A 75 10.20 8.07 -4.83
CA GLY A 75 9.79 7.31 -3.65
C GLY A 75 10.37 5.88 -3.62
N ARG A 76 10.44 5.23 -4.78
CA ARG A 76 10.97 3.86 -4.93
C ARG A 76 12.42 3.77 -4.49
N ASP A 77 13.26 4.73 -4.87
CA ASP A 77 14.66 4.77 -4.47
C ASP A 77 14.79 4.90 -2.94
N MET A 78 14.00 5.78 -2.32
CA MET A 78 13.98 5.94 -0.86
C MET A 78 13.49 4.70 -0.12
N ILE A 79 12.46 4.02 -0.64
CA ILE A 79 11.92 2.77 -0.08
C ILE A 79 12.96 1.64 -0.14
N LYS A 80 13.71 1.57 -1.25
CA LYS A 80 14.81 0.63 -1.44
C LYS A 80 15.94 0.88 -0.45
N ASP A 81 16.35 2.13 -0.29
CA ASP A 81 17.39 2.53 0.68
C ASP A 81 16.96 2.26 2.13
N ALA A 82 15.68 2.45 2.43
CA ALA A 82 15.09 2.11 3.72
C ALA A 82 14.89 0.59 3.94
N ARG A 83 15.18 -0.24 2.94
CA ARG A 83 15.03 -1.71 2.95
C ARG A 83 13.62 -2.17 3.34
N ILE A 84 12.61 -1.41 2.91
CA ILE A 84 11.21 -1.80 3.10
C ILE A 84 10.89 -2.93 2.11
N GLN A 85 10.14 -3.93 2.56
CA GLN A 85 9.79 -5.08 1.73
C GLN A 85 8.71 -4.67 0.72
N VAL A 86 9.02 -4.85 -0.58
CA VAL A 86 8.15 -4.48 -1.70
C VAL A 86 7.81 -5.73 -2.51
N THR A 87 6.56 -5.84 -2.96
CA THR A 87 6.11 -6.91 -3.86
C THR A 87 6.41 -6.59 -5.33
N SER A 88 6.38 -7.61 -6.19
CA SER A 88 6.47 -7.44 -7.64
C SER A 88 5.26 -6.69 -8.20
N GLU A 89 5.48 -5.87 -9.23
CA GLU A 89 4.42 -5.10 -9.90
C GLU A 89 3.46 -5.98 -10.71
N SER A 90 3.97 -7.10 -11.23
CA SER A 90 3.19 -8.16 -11.87
C SER A 90 3.31 -9.41 -11.00
N ILE A 91 2.22 -9.74 -10.31
CA ILE A 91 2.17 -10.86 -9.37
C ILE A 91 0.76 -11.45 -9.37
N THR A 92 0.67 -12.78 -9.23
CA THR A 92 -0.62 -13.43 -9.05
C THR A 92 -1.10 -13.27 -7.61
N ARG A 93 -2.42 -13.39 -7.40
CA ARG A 93 -3.05 -13.39 -6.08
C ARG A 93 -2.39 -14.39 -5.12
N GLU A 94 -2.16 -15.62 -5.57
CA GLU A 94 -1.57 -16.70 -4.76
C GLU A 94 -0.10 -16.41 -4.43
N ALA A 95 0.67 -15.87 -5.39
CA ALA A 95 2.05 -15.48 -5.15
C ALA A 95 2.15 -14.31 -4.16
N LEU A 96 1.20 -13.37 -4.19
CA LEU A 96 1.15 -12.26 -3.24
C LEU A 96 0.80 -12.73 -1.83
N ILE A 97 -0.19 -13.62 -1.69
CA ILE A 97 -0.55 -14.25 -0.40
C ILE A 97 0.67 -14.94 0.21
N ARG A 98 1.41 -15.69 -0.61
CA ARG A 98 2.64 -16.34 -0.18
C ARG A 98 3.73 -15.34 0.21
N ALA A 99 3.94 -14.28 -0.57
CA ALA A 99 4.91 -13.23 -0.25
C ALA A 99 4.57 -12.52 1.07
N MET A 100 3.28 -12.30 1.37
CA MET A 100 2.83 -11.77 2.66
C MET A 100 3.08 -12.73 3.81
N ARG A 101 2.83 -14.04 3.62
CA ARG A 101 3.15 -15.03 4.64
C ARG A 101 4.65 -15.06 4.96
N GLU A 102 5.48 -14.96 3.93
CA GLU A 102 6.95 -14.94 4.05
C GLU A 102 7.48 -13.62 4.64
N SER A 103 6.67 -12.54 4.70
CA SER A 103 7.03 -11.24 5.31
C SER A 103 6.77 -11.13 6.81
N VAL A 104 6.64 -12.27 7.50
CA VAL A 104 6.40 -12.30 8.95
C VAL A 104 7.55 -11.65 9.72
N GLU A 105 7.21 -10.66 10.53
CA GLU A 105 8.13 -9.98 11.45
C GLU A 105 7.50 -9.91 12.83
N SER A 106 8.34 -9.87 13.86
CA SER A 106 7.91 -9.61 15.23
C SER A 106 8.49 -8.30 15.77
N PHE A 107 7.76 -7.69 16.69
CA PHE A 107 8.23 -6.51 17.42
C PHE A 107 7.72 -6.54 18.85
N GLN A 108 8.45 -5.90 19.75
CA GLN A 108 7.98 -5.69 21.11
C GLN A 108 7.06 -4.47 21.12
N ASN A 109 5.78 -4.68 21.46
CA ASN A 109 4.85 -3.56 21.57
C ASN A 109 5.23 -2.71 22.78
N PRO A 110 5.57 -1.43 22.60
CA PRO A 110 6.02 -0.57 23.70
C PRO A 110 4.92 -0.28 24.73
N SER A 111 3.64 -0.45 24.36
CA SER A 111 2.50 -0.17 25.23
C SER A 111 2.11 -1.37 26.10
N THR A 112 2.24 -2.59 25.57
CA THR A 112 1.82 -3.82 26.27
C THR A 112 3.02 -4.63 26.80
N GLY A 113 4.23 -4.38 26.28
CA GLY A 113 5.44 -5.16 26.56
C GLY A 113 5.49 -6.52 25.88
N GLY A 114 4.40 -6.96 25.24
CA GLY A 114 4.29 -8.26 24.56
C GLY A 114 4.96 -8.27 23.20
N ILE A 115 5.32 -9.48 22.73
CA ILE A 115 5.78 -9.70 21.35
C ILE A 115 4.55 -9.84 20.46
N GLU A 116 4.46 -8.99 19.45
CA GLU A 116 3.42 -9.05 18.43
C GLU A 116 4.04 -9.41 17.08
N PHE A 117 3.28 -10.16 16.26
CA PHE A 117 3.67 -10.58 14.91
C PHE A 117 2.86 -9.82 13.87
N HIS A 118 3.47 -9.53 12.73
CA HIS A 118 2.80 -8.94 11.59
C HIS A 118 3.40 -9.39 10.26
N CYS A 119 2.55 -9.50 9.25
CA CYS A 119 2.91 -9.70 7.85
C CYS A 119 2.66 -8.38 7.12
N SER A 120 3.74 -7.63 6.90
CA SER A 120 3.64 -6.31 6.27
C SER A 120 4.31 -6.30 4.92
N LEU A 121 3.62 -5.83 3.89
CA LEU A 121 4.15 -5.75 2.53
C LEU A 121 3.71 -4.44 1.88
N TYR A 122 4.58 -3.88 1.03
CA TYR A 122 4.29 -2.67 0.28
C TYR A 122 4.24 -2.97 -1.22
N CYS A 123 3.29 -2.38 -1.93
CA CYS A 123 3.21 -2.43 -3.38
C CYS A 123 3.33 -1.03 -3.95
N MET A 124 4.28 -0.85 -4.87
CA MET A 124 4.37 0.32 -5.73
C MET A 124 4.14 -0.14 -7.16
N SER A 125 3.05 0.29 -7.78
CA SER A 125 2.68 -0.08 -9.14
C SER A 125 2.45 1.18 -9.97
N GLU A 126 3.36 1.46 -10.91
CA GLU A 126 3.24 2.62 -11.81
C GLU A 126 2.11 2.46 -12.84
N GLU A 127 1.71 1.20 -13.09
CA GLU A 127 0.56 0.82 -13.88
C GLU A 127 -0.34 -0.13 -13.08
N LEU A 128 -1.30 0.44 -12.35
CA LEU A 128 -2.17 -0.31 -11.44
C LEU A 128 -2.93 -1.45 -12.12
N SER A 129 -3.24 -1.33 -13.42
CA SER A 129 -3.87 -2.38 -14.22
C SER A 129 -3.02 -3.64 -14.33
N VAL A 130 -1.69 -3.52 -14.37
CA VAL A 130 -0.77 -4.66 -14.43
C VAL A 130 -0.80 -5.43 -13.11
N PHE A 131 -0.87 -4.71 -12.00
CA PHE A 131 -0.93 -5.32 -10.67
C PHE A 131 -2.28 -5.99 -10.40
N LEU A 132 -3.39 -5.26 -10.60
CA LEU A 132 -4.72 -5.77 -10.30
C LEU A 132 -5.21 -6.80 -11.33
N GLY A 133 -4.71 -6.73 -12.57
CA GLY A 133 -5.25 -7.47 -13.70
C GLY A 133 -6.69 -7.03 -14.05
N GLN A 134 -7.19 -7.50 -15.19
CA GLN A 134 -8.55 -7.19 -15.63
C GLN A 134 -9.56 -8.17 -15.01
N GLY A 135 -10.60 -7.63 -14.37
CA GLY A 135 -11.74 -8.44 -13.89
C GLY A 135 -11.43 -9.41 -12.73
N GLN A 136 -10.34 -9.23 -11.98
CA GLN A 136 -9.97 -10.11 -10.87
C GLN A 136 -10.75 -9.81 -9.58
N ILE A 137 -12.06 -10.11 -9.58
CA ILE A 137 -12.97 -9.78 -8.45
C ILE A 137 -12.50 -10.40 -7.12
N THR A 138 -12.04 -11.65 -7.13
CA THR A 138 -11.54 -12.33 -5.92
C THR A 138 -10.31 -11.64 -5.35
N PHE A 139 -9.42 -11.14 -6.20
CA PHE A 139 -8.25 -10.42 -5.75
C PHE A 139 -8.62 -9.05 -5.16
N LEU A 140 -9.56 -8.33 -5.77
CA LEU A 140 -10.10 -7.08 -5.22
C LEU A 140 -10.80 -7.29 -3.88
N SER A 141 -11.52 -8.41 -3.71
CA SER A 141 -12.13 -8.80 -2.43
C SER A 141 -11.08 -9.01 -1.34
N ASP A 142 -9.99 -9.71 -1.64
CA ASP A 142 -8.90 -9.92 -0.68
C ASP A 142 -8.23 -8.59 -0.28
N LEU A 143 -7.93 -7.73 -1.25
CA LEU A 143 -7.39 -6.40 -0.97
C LEU A 143 -8.34 -5.57 -0.10
N THR A 144 -9.65 -5.70 -0.33
CA THR A 144 -10.68 -5.03 0.47
C THR A 144 -10.66 -5.52 1.93
N ASP A 145 -10.54 -6.83 2.15
CA ASP A 145 -10.43 -7.41 3.48
C ASP A 145 -9.12 -7.05 4.18
N TRP A 146 -8.00 -7.03 3.45
CA TRP A 146 -6.68 -6.70 3.99
C TRP A 146 -6.56 -5.23 4.40
N TYR A 147 -7.36 -4.33 3.80
CA TYR A 147 -7.34 -2.91 4.13
C TYR A 147 -7.60 -2.64 5.62
N ASP A 148 -8.57 -3.36 6.21
CA ASP A 148 -8.93 -3.21 7.62
C ASP A 148 -7.84 -3.70 8.58
N ALA A 149 -6.76 -4.29 8.03
CA ALA A 149 -5.58 -4.70 8.75
C ALA A 149 -5.99 -5.54 9.98
N ARG A 150 -6.54 -6.73 9.72
CA ARG A 150 -6.98 -7.64 10.79
C ARG A 150 -5.80 -8.37 11.43
N ASP A 151 -6.00 -8.86 12.65
CA ASP A 151 -4.96 -9.59 13.39
C ASP A 151 -4.68 -10.97 12.78
N GLU A 152 -5.65 -11.57 12.09
CA GLU A 152 -5.49 -12.85 11.40
C GLU A 152 -6.29 -12.84 10.11
N TRP A 153 -5.75 -13.48 9.08
CA TRP A 153 -6.43 -13.77 7.83
C TRP A 153 -6.00 -15.13 7.30
N LYS A 154 -6.97 -15.97 6.93
CA LYS A 154 -6.73 -17.35 6.52
C LYS A 154 -7.16 -17.55 5.07
N TYR A 155 -6.32 -18.22 4.31
CA TYR A 155 -6.61 -18.65 2.96
C TYR A 155 -6.49 -20.16 2.86
N GLU A 156 -7.60 -20.81 2.49
CA GLU A 156 -7.68 -22.26 2.36
C GLU A 156 -7.91 -22.64 0.91
N THR A 157 -7.08 -23.57 0.42
CA THR A 157 -7.25 -24.15 -0.92
C THR A 157 -7.47 -25.65 -0.79
N LYS A 158 -8.31 -26.21 -1.67
CA LYS A 158 -8.64 -27.65 -1.65
C LYS A 158 -7.42 -28.58 -1.81
N GLY A 159 -6.28 -28.10 -2.31
CA GLY A 159 -5.13 -28.94 -2.65
C GLY A 159 -3.73 -28.42 -2.23
N SER A 160 -3.59 -27.21 -1.69
CA SER A 160 -2.29 -26.63 -1.30
C SER A 160 -2.17 -26.31 0.20
N GLY A 161 -3.15 -26.71 1.01
CA GLY A 161 -3.17 -26.47 2.45
C GLY A 161 -3.74 -25.09 2.82
N THR A 162 -3.44 -24.67 4.05
CA THR A 162 -3.91 -23.40 4.64
C THR A 162 -2.74 -22.43 4.79
N ASP A 163 -2.90 -21.22 4.26
CA ASP A 163 -2.04 -20.07 4.53
C ASP A 163 -2.66 -19.23 5.64
N ASP A 164 -1.94 -19.08 6.75
CA ASP A 164 -2.34 -18.22 7.88
C ASP A 164 -1.42 -16.99 7.90
N ILE A 165 -2.02 -15.81 7.79
CA ILE A 165 -1.35 -14.52 7.78
C ILE A 165 -1.70 -13.79 9.07
N GLN A 166 -0.71 -13.62 9.94
CA GLN A 166 -0.84 -12.91 11.20
C GLN A 166 -0.50 -11.43 11.03
N GLY A 167 -1.29 -10.57 11.67
CA GLY A 167 -1.14 -9.12 11.66
C GLY A 167 -1.04 -8.57 10.24
N VAL A 168 -2.13 -8.67 9.47
CA VAL A 168 -2.18 -8.24 8.07
C VAL A 168 -1.91 -6.74 7.96
N CYS A 169 -0.99 -6.36 7.08
CA CYS A 169 -0.80 -4.98 6.64
C CYS A 169 -0.27 -4.97 5.21
N PHE A 170 -1.09 -4.50 4.28
CA PHE A 170 -0.72 -4.37 2.88
C PHE A 170 -0.89 -2.90 2.49
N ASN A 171 0.21 -2.21 2.21
CA ASN A 171 0.16 -0.84 1.70
C ASN A 171 0.24 -0.86 0.17
N LEU A 172 -0.57 -0.05 -0.50
CA LEU A 172 -0.60 0.04 -1.97
C LEU A 172 -0.44 1.50 -2.39
N LEU A 173 0.55 1.75 -3.25
CA LEU A 173 0.70 2.98 -4.02
C LEU A 173 0.62 2.62 -5.50
N GLY A 174 -0.49 2.97 -6.13
CA GLY A 174 -0.73 2.78 -7.54
C GLY A 174 -0.66 4.09 -8.32
N ALA A 175 -0.40 4.00 -9.62
CA ALA A 175 -0.74 5.04 -10.57
C ALA A 175 -1.56 4.46 -11.72
N THR A 176 -2.49 5.25 -12.24
CA THR A 176 -3.27 4.88 -13.42
C THR A 176 -3.71 6.12 -14.19
N ALA A 177 -4.09 5.93 -15.45
CA ALA A 177 -4.75 6.96 -16.22
C ALA A 177 -6.28 6.90 -16.00
N SER A 178 -6.94 8.04 -16.14
CA SER A 178 -8.36 8.17 -15.79
C SER A 178 -9.28 7.26 -16.63
N ASP A 179 -8.92 7.05 -17.89
CA ASP A 179 -9.57 6.16 -18.85
C ASP A 179 -9.41 4.68 -18.47
N TRP A 180 -8.27 4.29 -17.93
CA TRP A 180 -8.00 2.91 -17.54
C TRP A 180 -8.68 2.48 -16.25
N LEU A 181 -9.06 3.42 -15.38
CA LEU A 181 -9.70 3.10 -14.11
C LEU A 181 -10.98 2.26 -14.28
N GLN A 182 -11.77 2.54 -15.32
CA GLN A 182 -13.00 1.80 -15.62
C GLN A 182 -12.73 0.34 -16.03
N SER A 183 -11.59 0.07 -16.66
CA SER A 183 -11.24 -1.30 -17.09
C SER A 183 -10.76 -2.19 -15.94
N ILE A 184 -10.29 -1.57 -14.84
CA ILE A 184 -9.72 -2.28 -13.68
C ILE A 184 -10.79 -2.49 -12.59
N LEU A 185 -11.79 -1.60 -12.54
CA LEU A 185 -12.85 -1.61 -11.53
C LEU A 185 -14.17 -2.04 -12.17
N PRO A 186 -14.48 -3.35 -12.21
CA PRO A 186 -15.80 -3.81 -12.63
C PRO A 186 -16.88 -3.28 -11.67
N ASP A 187 -18.12 -3.18 -12.14
CA ASP A 187 -19.24 -2.59 -11.38
C ASP A 187 -19.42 -3.26 -10.00
N GLU A 188 -19.15 -4.56 -9.92
CA GLU A 188 -19.19 -5.33 -8.68
C GLU A 188 -18.14 -4.86 -7.66
N ALA A 189 -16.96 -4.42 -8.11
CA ALA A 189 -15.90 -3.92 -7.23
C ALA A 189 -16.18 -2.51 -6.72
N ILE A 190 -16.91 -1.70 -7.50
CA ILE A 190 -17.40 -0.39 -7.09
C ILE A 190 -18.42 -0.56 -5.95
N GLY A 191 -19.34 -1.52 -6.08
CA GLY A 191 -20.28 -1.88 -5.01
C GLY A 191 -19.65 -2.66 -3.84
N GLY A 192 -18.59 -3.42 -4.11
CA GLY A 192 -17.90 -4.30 -3.16
C GLY A 192 -17.00 -3.60 -2.14
N GLY A 193 -16.87 -2.27 -2.21
CA GLY A 193 -16.18 -1.47 -1.20
C GLY A 193 -14.66 -1.41 -1.32
N PHE A 194 -14.08 -1.88 -2.43
CA PHE A 194 -12.66 -1.68 -2.72
C PHE A 194 -12.35 -0.20 -2.97
N THR A 195 -13.17 0.45 -3.80
CA THR A 195 -13.00 1.86 -4.18
C THR A 195 -13.13 2.82 -3.00
N SER A 196 -13.97 2.50 -2.00
CA SER A 196 -14.14 3.34 -0.80
C SER A 196 -12.95 3.31 0.15
N ARG A 197 -12.02 2.36 -0.05
CA ARG A 197 -10.77 2.22 0.71
C ARG A 197 -9.58 2.87 0.02
N ILE A 198 -9.76 3.37 -1.21
CA ILE A 198 -8.71 4.02 -1.97
C ILE A 198 -8.79 5.54 -1.81
N ILE A 199 -7.63 6.14 -1.58
CA ILE A 199 -7.43 7.57 -1.64
C ILE A 199 -6.98 7.93 -3.06
N PHE A 200 -7.94 8.42 -3.86
CA PHE A 200 -7.69 8.85 -5.24
C PHE A 200 -7.14 10.27 -5.29
N ILE A 201 -5.95 10.43 -5.87
CA ILE A 201 -5.30 11.73 -6.01
C ILE A 201 -5.38 12.13 -7.48
N LEU A 202 -6.31 13.03 -7.78
CA LEU A 202 -6.51 13.55 -9.13
C LEU A 202 -5.73 14.85 -9.29
N THR A 203 -4.93 14.96 -10.35
CA THR A 203 -4.23 16.19 -10.70
C THR A 203 -4.10 16.30 -12.23
N CYS A 204 -4.02 17.53 -12.74
CA CYS A 204 -4.37 17.94 -14.11
C CYS A 204 -3.19 18.00 -15.10
#